data_AF-A0A9X0PKF9-F1
#
_entry.id   AF-A0A9X0PKF9-F1
#
_cell.length_a   1.000
_cell.length_b   1.000
_cell.length_c   1.000
_cell.angle_alpha   90.00
_cell.angle_beta   90.00
_cell.angle_gamma   90.00
#
_symmetry.space_group_name_H-M   'P 1'
#
loop_
_entity.id
_entity.type
_entity.pdbx_description
1 polymer ?
#
loop_
_entity_poly.entity_id
_entity_poly.type
_entity_poly.pdbx_seq_one_letter_code
_entity_poly.pdbx_strand_id
1 'polypeptide(L)'
;MSLRLATFNIENLLTRFDFTGFRNQTRRDRAIQLFDIRDEATYQALESARMVSSTDDTRQLSALAIADADADILCLQEVDNMAALQAFEYGYLYRMVGNGYLQKYLVEGNDSRGIDVAVVMREETRDGEKIEVVDIKSHAALTYRNLDLFNPALAATNQIDDKIFKRDCLEIDLRIGGKPLTLYVTHFKSMTNAREALDARLGTMPIREAEAMAVRRIIENRWGAGNTRNKNFAICGDMNDYQERVAIAGDRRNGYSFTPVEEARSALDVFTADDFVINPMLRRDVMDRWTLYHSRGPQEQHLCQLDYIWLSPRLAESNATRVPEIVRAGQPYRTIFPPGQEVERYPRTGWDRPKASDHCPVVMTLDLI
;
A
#
# COMPACT_ATOMS: atom_id res chain seq x y z
N MET A 1 -16.12 -6.08 20.90
CA MET A 1 -15.37 -7.03 20.06
C MET A 1 -14.42 -6.20 19.24
N SER A 2 -13.13 -6.42 19.44
CA SER A 2 -12.09 -5.67 18.76
C SER A 2 -11.48 -6.51 17.63
N LEU A 3 -11.14 -5.83 16.54
CA LEU A 3 -10.49 -6.39 15.36
C LEU A 3 -9.31 -5.48 15.01
N ARG A 4 -8.10 -6.03 14.83
CA ARG A 4 -6.96 -5.29 14.30
C ARG A 4 -6.90 -5.46 12.77
N LEU A 5 -7.22 -4.38 12.06
CA LEU A 5 -7.14 -4.31 10.61
C LEU A 5 -5.88 -3.56 10.20
N ALA A 6 -5.12 -4.10 9.27
CA ALA A 6 -3.91 -3.47 8.75
C ALA A 6 -3.89 -3.41 7.23
N THR A 7 -3.17 -2.42 6.70
CA THR A 7 -2.73 -2.40 5.30
C THR A 7 -1.21 -2.25 5.24
N PHE A 8 -0.60 -2.91 4.26
CA PHE A 8 0.84 -2.81 4.02
C PHE A 8 1.18 -3.09 2.57
N ASN A 9 1.75 -2.10 1.88
CA ASN A 9 2.47 -2.35 0.65
C ASN A 9 3.79 -3.05 1.02
N ILE A 10 3.79 -4.38 0.89
CA ILE A 10 4.90 -5.19 1.37
C ILE A 10 6.16 -4.95 0.56
N GLU A 11 6.03 -4.38 -0.65
CA GLU A 11 7.05 -4.23 -1.68
C GLU A 11 7.91 -5.48 -1.82
N ASN A 12 7.93 -6.08 -3.01
CA ASN A 12 8.84 -7.19 -3.27
C ASN A 12 8.45 -8.49 -2.54
N LEU A 13 7.28 -9.08 -2.83
CA LEU A 13 7.16 -10.54 -2.79
C LEU A 13 7.60 -11.22 -4.10
N LEU A 14 8.32 -10.50 -4.96
CA LEU A 14 8.82 -10.98 -6.24
C LEU A 14 9.61 -12.29 -6.09
N THR A 15 9.25 -13.26 -6.92
CA THR A 15 9.93 -14.55 -7.11
C THR A 15 10.64 -14.64 -8.46
N ARG A 16 10.52 -13.58 -9.27
CA ARG A 16 11.03 -13.50 -10.64
C ARG A 16 12.23 -12.57 -10.70
N PHE A 17 13.15 -12.87 -11.61
CA PHE A 17 14.30 -12.01 -11.90
C PHE A 17 13.96 -11.03 -13.04
N ASP A 18 14.30 -9.75 -12.88
CA ASP A 18 14.24 -8.76 -13.95
C ASP A 18 15.62 -8.61 -14.60
N PHE A 19 15.73 -9.07 -15.84
CA PHE A 19 16.97 -8.96 -16.62
C PHE A 19 16.99 -7.80 -17.60
N THR A 20 15.96 -6.95 -17.62
CA THR A 20 15.85 -5.83 -18.58
C THR A 20 16.96 -4.80 -18.43
N GLY A 21 17.60 -4.74 -17.25
CA GLY A 21 18.79 -3.93 -17.00
C GLY A 21 20.02 -4.28 -17.85
N PHE A 22 20.04 -5.45 -18.51
CA PHE A 22 21.12 -5.80 -19.45
C PHE A 22 21.14 -4.86 -20.66
N ARG A 23 19.96 -4.57 -21.24
CA ARG A 23 19.80 -3.70 -22.41
C ARG A 23 19.47 -2.26 -22.05
N ASN A 24 19.15 -1.99 -20.78
CA ASN A 24 18.78 -0.67 -20.31
C ASN A 24 19.57 -0.29 -19.05
N GLN A 25 20.61 0.53 -19.22
CA GLN A 25 21.49 0.96 -18.14
C GLN A 25 20.74 1.66 -16.99
N THR A 26 19.63 2.36 -17.26
CA THR A 26 18.87 3.05 -16.21
C THR A 26 18.10 2.07 -15.30
N ARG A 27 17.89 0.83 -15.74
CA ARG A 27 17.26 -0.26 -14.96
C ARG A 27 18.27 -1.18 -14.31
N ARG A 28 19.56 -0.94 -14.55
CA ARG A 28 20.64 -1.78 -14.03
C ARG A 28 20.91 -1.45 -12.57
N ASP A 29 20.93 -2.45 -11.70
CA ASP A 29 21.23 -2.24 -10.28
C ASP A 29 22.63 -1.64 -10.09
N ARG A 30 22.78 -0.72 -9.13
CA ARG A 30 24.03 -0.01 -8.84
C ARG A 30 25.20 -0.94 -8.54
N ALA A 31 24.96 -2.10 -7.93
CA ALA A 31 26.01 -3.08 -7.65
C ALA A 31 26.49 -3.75 -8.94
N ILE A 32 25.58 -4.09 -9.85
CA ILE A 32 25.92 -4.70 -11.14
C ILE A 32 26.67 -3.73 -12.05
N GLN A 33 26.38 -2.42 -11.96
CA GLN A 33 27.08 -1.40 -12.75
C GLN A 33 28.59 -1.32 -12.48
N LEU A 34 29.07 -1.84 -11.35
CA LEU A 34 30.49 -1.84 -11.00
C LEU A 34 31.32 -2.90 -11.73
N PHE A 35 30.67 -3.84 -12.42
CA PHE A 35 31.34 -4.96 -13.09
C PHE A 35 31.33 -4.80 -14.62
N ASP A 36 32.46 -5.11 -15.27
CA ASP A 36 32.55 -5.23 -16.73
C ASP A 36 31.88 -6.53 -17.17
N ILE A 37 30.59 -6.46 -17.53
CA ILE A 37 29.78 -7.60 -17.97
C ILE A 37 29.54 -7.47 -19.47
N ARG A 38 30.06 -8.44 -20.23
CA ARG A 38 30.14 -8.39 -21.70
C ARG A 38 29.04 -9.18 -22.41
N ASP A 39 28.38 -10.09 -21.70
CA ASP A 39 27.38 -10.98 -22.26
C ASP A 39 26.16 -11.13 -21.34
N GLU A 40 25.05 -11.55 -21.94
CA GLU A 40 23.74 -11.64 -21.28
C GLU A 40 23.71 -12.76 -20.23
N ALA A 41 24.41 -13.88 -20.46
CA ALA A 41 24.40 -15.01 -19.53
C ALA A 41 25.10 -14.66 -18.22
N THR A 42 26.26 -13.99 -18.31
CA THR A 42 26.97 -13.46 -17.15
C THR A 42 26.12 -12.43 -16.39
N TYR A 43 25.42 -11.54 -17.10
CA TYR A 43 24.50 -10.59 -16.47
C TYR A 43 23.40 -11.30 -15.69
N GLN A 44 22.72 -12.27 -16.30
CA GLN A 44 21.63 -13.01 -15.67
C GLN A 44 22.10 -13.77 -14.43
N ALA A 45 23.27 -14.40 -14.47
CA ALA A 45 23.84 -15.10 -13.32
C ALA A 45 24.14 -14.15 -12.15
N LEU A 46 24.79 -13.02 -12.43
CA LEU A 46 25.13 -12.03 -11.39
C LEU A 46 23.89 -11.34 -10.81
N GLU A 47 22.92 -11.00 -11.65
CA GLU A 47 21.68 -10.38 -11.18
C GLU A 47 20.84 -11.35 -10.34
N SER A 48 20.79 -12.63 -10.72
CA SER A 48 20.15 -13.68 -9.93
C SER A 48 20.83 -13.84 -8.56
N ALA A 49 22.17 -13.93 -8.55
CA ALA A 49 22.94 -14.04 -7.30
C ALA A 49 22.75 -12.81 -6.40
N ARG A 50 22.78 -11.60 -6.98
CA ARG A 50 22.55 -10.35 -6.25
C ARG A 50 21.17 -10.35 -5.60
N MET A 51 20.11 -10.65 -6.35
CA MET A 51 18.75 -10.72 -5.82
C MET A 51 18.68 -11.69 -4.64
N VAL A 52 19.06 -12.95 -4.85
CA VAL A 52 19.02 -14.01 -3.82
C VAL A 52 19.79 -13.61 -2.56
N SER A 53 20.97 -13.00 -2.69
CA SER A 53 21.82 -12.61 -1.55
C SER A 53 21.18 -11.56 -0.62
N SER A 54 20.23 -10.77 -1.12
CA SER A 54 19.55 -9.70 -0.38
C SER A 54 18.11 -10.03 0.02
N THR A 55 17.53 -11.09 -0.57
CA THR A 55 16.12 -11.44 -0.40
C THR A 55 15.82 -11.84 1.04
N ASP A 56 16.63 -12.70 1.66
CA ASP A 56 16.36 -13.21 3.02
C ASP A 56 16.23 -12.06 4.03
N ASP A 57 17.17 -11.12 4.03
CA ASP A 57 17.13 -9.94 4.90
C ASP A 57 15.88 -9.09 4.66
N THR A 58 15.56 -8.83 3.39
CA THR A 58 14.37 -8.03 3.04
C THR A 58 13.11 -8.72 3.55
N ARG A 59 12.96 -10.03 3.35
CA ARG A 59 11.79 -10.80 3.80
C ARG A 59 11.71 -10.91 5.32
N GLN A 60 12.82 -11.08 6.01
CA GLN A 60 12.84 -11.04 7.49
C GLN A 60 12.36 -9.68 8.00
N LEU A 61 12.82 -8.58 7.40
CA LEU A 61 12.40 -7.23 7.78
C LEU A 61 10.91 -6.98 7.50
N SER A 62 10.38 -7.40 6.35
CA SER A 62 8.94 -7.33 6.06
C SER A 62 8.12 -8.19 7.03
N ALA A 63 8.63 -9.37 7.41
CA ALA A 63 7.97 -10.25 8.37
C ALA A 63 7.95 -9.65 9.79
N LEU A 64 9.04 -9.01 10.23
CA LEU A 64 9.07 -8.26 11.49
C LEU A 64 8.07 -7.10 11.47
N ALA A 65 7.97 -6.36 10.36
CA ALA A 65 6.97 -5.30 10.20
C ALA A 65 5.53 -5.80 10.34
N ILE A 66 5.23 -6.97 9.78
CA ILE A 66 3.92 -7.60 9.91
C ILE A 66 3.69 -8.15 11.32
N ALA A 67 4.71 -8.70 11.96
CA ALA A 67 4.63 -9.18 13.34
C ALA A 67 4.35 -8.03 14.32
N ASP A 68 5.05 -6.90 14.18
CA ASP A 68 4.82 -5.69 14.99
C ASP A 68 3.46 -5.05 14.71
N ALA A 69 2.94 -5.18 13.49
CA ALA A 69 1.59 -4.76 13.17
C ALA A 69 0.54 -5.58 13.95
N ASP A 70 0.81 -6.85 14.23
CA ASP A 70 -0.06 -7.79 14.96
C ASP A 70 -1.53 -7.69 14.52
N ALA A 71 -1.75 -7.75 13.21
CA ALA A 71 -3.09 -7.61 12.64
C ALA A 71 -3.85 -8.94 12.68
N ASP A 72 -5.17 -8.89 12.89
CA ASP A 72 -6.06 -10.04 12.68
C ASP A 72 -6.33 -10.22 11.18
N ILE A 73 -6.48 -9.11 10.46
CA ILE A 73 -6.66 -9.05 9.00
C ILE A 73 -5.64 -8.07 8.42
N LEU A 74 -4.91 -8.51 7.40
CA LEU A 74 -3.88 -7.74 6.73
C LEU A 74 -4.17 -7.66 5.22
N CYS A 75 -4.38 -6.42 4.77
CA CYS A 75 -4.53 -6.05 3.36
C CYS A 75 -3.15 -5.75 2.76
N LEU A 76 -2.68 -6.60 1.86
CA LEU A 76 -1.36 -6.50 1.23
C LEU A 76 -1.46 -5.92 -0.17
N GLN A 77 -0.44 -5.13 -0.53
CA GLN A 77 -0.20 -4.70 -1.91
C GLN A 77 1.18 -5.21 -2.35
N GLU A 78 1.35 -5.36 -3.67
CA GLU A 78 2.59 -5.86 -4.30
C GLU A 78 2.94 -7.32 -3.99
N VAL A 79 1.91 -8.16 -3.91
CA VAL A 79 2.07 -9.60 -3.77
C VAL A 79 2.23 -10.23 -5.16
N ASP A 80 3.33 -10.96 -5.39
CA ASP A 80 3.67 -11.50 -6.74
C ASP A 80 2.74 -12.63 -7.19
N ASN A 81 2.38 -13.55 -6.29
CA ASN A 81 1.43 -14.62 -6.53
C ASN A 81 1.15 -15.37 -5.22
N MET A 82 0.14 -16.26 -5.25
CA MET A 82 -0.25 -17.06 -4.08
C MET A 82 0.88 -17.96 -3.57
N ALA A 83 1.70 -18.55 -4.45
CA ALA A 83 2.79 -19.44 -4.03
C ALA A 83 3.89 -18.67 -3.27
N ALA A 84 4.24 -17.47 -3.75
CA ALA A 84 5.17 -16.57 -3.08
C ALA A 84 4.66 -16.17 -1.69
N LEU A 85 3.36 -15.83 -1.58
CA LEU A 85 2.71 -15.46 -0.34
C LEU A 85 2.68 -16.62 0.67
N GLN A 86 2.36 -17.84 0.22
CA GLN A 86 2.38 -19.04 1.07
C GLN A 86 3.79 -19.37 1.56
N ALA A 87 4.79 -19.29 0.68
CA ALA A 87 6.18 -19.53 1.05
C ALA A 87 6.69 -18.47 2.05
N PHE A 88 6.32 -17.20 1.85
CA PHE A 88 6.67 -16.12 2.76
C PHE A 88 6.01 -16.31 4.14
N GLU A 89 4.71 -16.58 4.17
CA GLU A 89 3.98 -16.76 5.42
C GLU A 89 4.50 -17.96 6.21
N TYR A 90 4.68 -19.11 5.57
CA TYR A 90 5.20 -20.30 6.24
C TYR A 90 6.67 -20.15 6.68
N GLY A 91 7.51 -19.57 5.82
CA GLY A 91 8.95 -19.47 6.04
C GLY A 91 9.34 -18.40 7.06
N TYR A 92 8.64 -17.28 7.08
CA TYR A 92 9.02 -16.10 7.87
C TYR A 92 7.99 -15.73 8.94
N LEU A 93 6.69 -15.66 8.61
CA LEU A 93 5.66 -15.18 9.55
C LEU A 93 5.25 -16.23 10.59
N TYR A 94 4.95 -17.46 10.16
CA TYR A 94 4.44 -18.52 11.03
C TYR A 94 5.36 -18.77 12.23
N ARG A 95 6.67 -18.73 11.99
CA ARG A 95 7.70 -18.91 13.04
C ARG A 95 7.80 -17.75 14.01
N MET A 96 7.51 -16.52 13.57
CA MET A 96 7.60 -15.32 14.41
C MET A 96 6.34 -15.12 15.24
N VAL A 97 5.17 -15.29 14.63
CA VAL A 97 3.88 -14.90 15.21
C VAL A 97 3.25 -16.05 16.01
N GLY A 98 3.71 -17.30 15.82
CA GLY A 98 3.24 -18.49 16.54
C GLY A 98 1.84 -18.98 16.11
N ASN A 99 1.00 -18.06 15.61
CA ASN A 99 -0.25 -18.33 14.91
C ASN A 99 -0.18 -17.66 13.53
N GLY A 100 -0.32 -18.47 12.48
CA GLY A 100 -0.20 -18.02 11.10
C GLY A 100 -1.42 -17.27 10.57
N TYR A 101 -1.25 -16.64 9.41
CA TYR A 101 -2.37 -16.11 8.64
C TYR A 101 -2.90 -17.21 7.71
N LEU A 102 -3.77 -18.05 8.24
CA LEU A 102 -4.17 -19.30 7.58
C LEU A 102 -5.10 -19.08 6.39
N GLN A 103 -5.97 -18.07 6.43
CA GLN A 103 -6.84 -17.74 5.31
C GLN A 103 -6.15 -16.70 4.42
N LYS A 104 -5.99 -17.01 3.14
CA LYS A 104 -5.26 -16.19 2.16
C LYS A 104 -6.06 -16.06 0.87
N TYR A 105 -6.27 -14.84 0.43
CA TYR A 105 -7.04 -14.54 -0.77
C TYR A 105 -6.26 -13.57 -1.65
N LEU A 106 -6.06 -13.97 -2.89
CA LEU A 106 -5.39 -13.19 -3.93
C LEU A 106 -6.11 -13.50 -5.24
N VAL A 107 -6.49 -12.46 -5.97
CA VAL A 107 -7.00 -12.57 -7.33
C VAL A 107 -6.04 -11.80 -8.22
N GLU A 108 -5.63 -12.41 -9.33
CA GLU A 108 -4.74 -11.77 -10.30
C GLU A 108 -5.46 -10.55 -10.93
N GLY A 109 -4.82 -9.39 -10.81
CA GLY A 109 -5.31 -8.11 -11.32
C GLY A 109 -4.73 -7.77 -12.68
N ASN A 110 -4.70 -6.48 -13.00
CA ASN A 110 -4.31 -5.99 -14.33
C ASN A 110 -2.83 -5.53 -14.43
N ASP A 111 -2.00 -5.73 -13.41
CA ASP A 111 -0.61 -5.25 -13.46
C ASP A 111 0.25 -6.20 -14.29
N SER A 112 0.88 -5.69 -15.34
CA SER A 112 1.70 -6.50 -16.25
C SER A 112 2.95 -7.10 -15.61
N ARG A 113 3.37 -6.60 -14.43
CA ARG A 113 4.46 -7.17 -13.64
C ARG A 113 4.00 -8.38 -12.81
N GLY A 114 2.68 -8.60 -12.71
CA GLY A 114 2.08 -9.62 -11.85
C GLY A 114 2.23 -9.28 -10.38
N ILE A 115 1.97 -8.03 -10.01
CA ILE A 115 1.96 -7.60 -8.61
C ILE A 115 0.53 -7.21 -8.20
N ASP A 116 -0.04 -8.01 -7.33
CA ASP A 116 -1.47 -7.96 -7.00
C ASP A 116 -1.72 -7.49 -5.57
N VAL A 117 -3.00 -7.29 -5.26
CA VAL A 117 -3.48 -7.11 -3.89
C VAL A 117 -3.87 -8.46 -3.30
N ALA A 118 -3.67 -8.61 -2.00
CA ALA A 118 -4.08 -9.82 -1.28
C ALA A 118 -4.66 -9.47 0.08
N VAL A 119 -5.44 -10.37 0.64
CA VAL A 119 -5.87 -10.33 2.04
C VAL A 119 -5.47 -11.61 2.72
N VAL A 120 -4.76 -11.48 3.83
CA VAL A 120 -4.44 -12.60 4.71
C VAL A 120 -5.05 -12.34 6.08
N MET A 121 -5.59 -13.38 6.71
CA MET A 121 -6.29 -13.26 7.98
C MET A 121 -6.08 -14.49 8.86
N ARG A 122 -6.16 -14.26 10.16
CA ARG A 122 -6.25 -15.32 11.18
C ARG A 122 -7.62 -16.03 11.07
N GLU A 123 -7.78 -17.17 11.73
CA GLU A 123 -9.10 -17.83 11.84
C GLU A 123 -9.99 -17.17 12.90
N GLU A 124 -9.35 -16.61 13.93
CA GLU A 124 -9.99 -15.90 15.02
C GLU A 124 -9.24 -14.60 15.29
N THR A 125 -9.94 -13.59 15.77
CA THR A 125 -9.30 -12.40 16.32
C THR A 125 -8.52 -12.78 17.58
N ARG A 126 -7.62 -11.90 18.01
CA ARG A 126 -6.88 -12.10 19.28
C ARG A 126 -7.79 -12.29 20.50
N ASP A 127 -9.00 -11.75 20.47
CA ASP A 127 -10.00 -11.88 21.54
C ASP A 127 -10.85 -13.17 21.41
N GLY A 128 -10.56 -14.05 20.43
CA GLY A 128 -11.21 -15.35 20.24
C GLY A 128 -12.47 -15.33 19.37
N GLU A 129 -12.69 -14.26 18.60
CA GLU A 129 -13.88 -14.12 17.76
C GLU A 129 -13.61 -14.63 16.35
N LYS A 130 -14.46 -15.53 15.86
CA LYS A 130 -14.26 -16.16 14.56
C LYS A 130 -14.28 -15.14 13.41
N ILE A 131 -13.34 -15.28 12.48
CA ILE A 131 -13.24 -14.50 11.24
C ILE A 131 -13.73 -15.38 10.09
N GLU A 132 -14.91 -15.07 9.57
CA GLU A 132 -15.56 -15.86 8.51
C GLU A 132 -15.63 -15.07 7.21
N VAL A 133 -15.16 -15.66 6.11
CA VAL A 133 -15.35 -15.11 4.77
C VAL A 133 -16.70 -15.53 4.22
N VAL A 134 -17.49 -14.55 3.78
CA VAL A 134 -18.82 -14.76 3.21
C VAL A 134 -18.78 -14.76 1.69
N ASP A 135 -18.14 -13.76 1.09
CA ASP A 135 -18.03 -13.61 -0.36
C ASP A 135 -16.76 -12.85 -0.74
N ILE A 136 -16.27 -13.11 -1.95
CA ILE A 136 -15.10 -12.45 -2.53
C ILE A 136 -15.41 -12.07 -3.97
N LYS A 137 -15.14 -10.81 -4.29
CA LYS A 137 -15.36 -10.28 -5.63
C LYS A 137 -14.18 -9.44 -6.10
N SER A 138 -13.67 -9.78 -7.27
CA SER A 138 -12.72 -8.94 -7.99
C SER A 138 -13.46 -7.97 -8.91
N HIS A 139 -12.97 -6.74 -8.97
CA HIS A 139 -13.49 -5.69 -9.86
C HIS A 139 -12.50 -5.31 -10.98
N ALA A 140 -11.40 -6.07 -11.12
CA ALA A 140 -10.37 -5.85 -12.14
C ALA A 140 -10.92 -5.80 -13.57
N ALA A 141 -12.04 -6.47 -13.84
CA ALA A 141 -12.63 -6.51 -15.17
C ALA A 141 -13.36 -5.21 -15.58
N LEU A 142 -13.64 -4.29 -14.65
CA LEU A 142 -14.39 -3.05 -14.94
C LEU A 142 -13.60 -2.10 -15.85
N THR A 143 -14.28 -1.59 -16.88
CA THR A 143 -13.75 -0.59 -17.81
C THR A 143 -14.29 0.81 -17.53
N TYR A 144 -13.65 1.85 -18.06
CA TYR A 144 -14.15 3.22 -17.94
C TYR A 144 -15.58 3.35 -18.47
N ARG A 145 -15.92 2.63 -19.56
CA ARG A 145 -17.29 2.52 -20.08
C ARG A 145 -18.28 1.96 -19.05
N ASN A 146 -17.91 0.89 -18.33
CA ASN A 146 -18.86 0.21 -17.43
C ASN A 146 -19.37 1.12 -16.31
N LEU A 147 -18.56 2.08 -15.88
CA LEU A 147 -18.90 3.02 -14.80
C LEU A 147 -19.13 4.46 -15.28
N ASP A 148 -19.09 4.71 -16.59
CA ASP A 148 -19.20 6.06 -17.18
C ASP A 148 -18.17 7.06 -16.63
N LEU A 149 -16.91 6.61 -16.52
CA LEU A 149 -15.81 7.39 -15.93
C LEU A 149 -14.79 7.91 -16.97
N PHE A 150 -15.03 7.68 -18.26
CA PHE A 150 -14.13 8.14 -19.31
C PHE A 150 -14.32 9.64 -19.57
N ASN A 151 -13.23 10.41 -19.58
CA ASN A 151 -13.27 11.86 -19.75
C ASN A 151 -12.08 12.36 -20.60
N PRO A 152 -12.06 13.64 -21.03
CA PRO A 152 -10.98 14.16 -21.87
C PRO A 152 -9.57 14.06 -21.26
N ALA A 153 -9.43 14.13 -19.94
CA ALA A 153 -8.13 14.01 -19.28
C ALA A 153 -7.59 12.56 -19.38
N LEU A 154 -8.46 11.56 -19.27
CA LEU A 154 -8.10 10.16 -19.48
C LEU A 154 -7.81 9.83 -20.95
N ALA A 155 -8.51 10.48 -21.89
CA ALA A 155 -8.34 10.24 -23.33
C ALA A 155 -6.92 10.55 -23.83
N ALA A 156 -6.13 11.31 -23.08
CA ALA A 156 -4.72 11.56 -23.38
C ALA A 156 -3.85 10.31 -23.30
N THR A 157 -4.19 9.33 -22.45
CA THR A 157 -3.35 8.15 -22.18
C THR A 157 -4.11 6.82 -22.22
N ASN A 158 -5.43 6.85 -22.33
CA ASN A 158 -6.30 5.68 -22.19
C ASN A 158 -7.42 5.68 -23.22
N GLN A 159 -7.99 4.49 -23.44
CA GLN A 159 -9.19 4.27 -24.25
C GLN A 159 -10.39 3.98 -23.37
N ILE A 160 -11.59 4.27 -23.85
CA ILE A 160 -12.85 4.09 -23.11
C ILE A 160 -13.10 2.65 -22.62
N ASP A 161 -12.58 1.65 -23.35
CA ASP A 161 -12.71 0.23 -23.03
C ASP A 161 -11.50 -0.34 -22.25
N ASP A 162 -10.53 0.51 -21.88
CA ASP A 162 -9.45 0.11 -20.97
C ASP A 162 -10.00 -0.22 -19.58
N LYS A 163 -9.32 -1.14 -18.88
CA LYS A 163 -9.57 -1.42 -17.46
C LYS A 163 -9.25 -0.21 -16.59
N ILE A 164 -10.17 0.10 -15.66
CA ILE A 164 -10.02 1.21 -14.71
C ILE A 164 -8.89 0.89 -13.74
N PHE A 165 -9.04 -0.18 -12.97
CA PHE A 165 -8.04 -0.59 -11.99
C PHE A 165 -6.81 -1.12 -12.68
N LYS A 166 -5.64 -0.56 -12.35
CA LYS A 166 -4.37 -1.09 -12.88
C LYS A 166 -3.91 -2.34 -12.15
N ARG A 167 -4.41 -2.56 -10.93
CA ARG A 167 -4.29 -3.82 -10.18
C ARG A 167 -5.69 -4.40 -10.05
N ASP A 168 -6.27 -4.37 -8.86
CA ASP A 168 -7.66 -4.73 -8.59
C ASP A 168 -8.27 -3.77 -7.54
N CYS A 169 -9.58 -3.82 -7.41
CA CYS A 169 -10.31 -3.49 -6.20
C CYS A 169 -10.93 -4.80 -5.70
N LEU A 170 -10.26 -5.46 -4.75
CA LEU A 170 -10.71 -6.73 -4.17
C LEU A 170 -11.72 -6.45 -3.06
N GLU A 171 -12.98 -6.84 -3.29
CA GLU A 171 -14.07 -6.74 -2.34
C GLU A 171 -14.19 -8.05 -1.56
N ILE A 172 -14.19 -7.98 -0.23
CA ILE A 172 -14.34 -9.15 0.65
C ILE A 172 -15.41 -8.86 1.69
N ASP A 173 -16.43 -9.71 1.73
CA ASP A 173 -17.45 -9.70 2.76
C ASP A 173 -17.07 -10.66 3.89
N LEU A 174 -17.08 -10.15 5.11
CA LEU A 174 -16.68 -10.87 6.30
C LEU A 174 -17.78 -10.87 7.37
N ARG A 175 -17.75 -11.88 8.23
CA ARG A 175 -18.39 -11.86 9.56
C ARG A 175 -17.34 -12.06 10.62
N ILE A 176 -17.24 -11.11 11.55
CA ILE A 176 -16.34 -11.16 12.70
C ILE A 176 -17.21 -11.35 13.94
N GLY A 177 -17.14 -12.53 14.55
CA GLY A 177 -18.04 -12.92 15.64
C GLY A 177 -19.52 -12.64 15.32
N GLY A 178 -19.92 -12.98 14.07
CA GLY A 178 -21.27 -12.79 13.55
C GLY A 178 -21.60 -11.40 12.99
N LYS A 179 -20.76 -10.36 13.21
CA LYS A 179 -21.01 -8.98 12.75
C LYS A 179 -20.44 -8.72 11.35
N PRO A 180 -21.17 -8.05 10.45
CA PRO A 180 -20.70 -7.83 9.08
C PRO A 180 -19.62 -6.76 9.00
N LEU A 181 -18.62 -7.01 8.16
CA LEU A 181 -17.61 -6.04 7.73
C LEU A 181 -17.29 -6.30 6.24
N THR A 182 -17.31 -5.26 5.41
CA THR A 182 -16.86 -5.35 4.02
C THR A 182 -15.53 -4.61 3.85
N LEU A 183 -14.55 -5.25 3.22
CA LEU A 183 -13.27 -4.65 2.88
C LEU A 183 -13.17 -4.42 1.38
N TYR A 184 -12.69 -3.25 0.98
CA TYR A 184 -12.29 -2.93 -0.39
C TYR A 184 -10.79 -2.70 -0.41
N VAL A 185 -10.02 -3.62 -1.01
CA VAL A 185 -8.56 -3.56 -1.02
C VAL A 185 -8.07 -3.15 -2.39
N THR A 186 -7.23 -2.11 -2.43
CA THR A 186 -6.78 -1.53 -3.70
C THR A 186 -5.29 -1.16 -3.69
N HIS A 187 -4.76 -0.94 -4.88
CA HIS A 187 -3.43 -0.38 -5.10
C HIS A 187 -3.49 0.50 -6.35
N PHE A 188 -3.66 1.81 -6.14
CA PHE A 188 -3.85 2.77 -7.21
C PHE A 188 -2.59 2.96 -8.05
N LYS A 189 -2.77 3.55 -9.24
CA LYS A 189 -1.71 3.82 -10.20
C LYS A 189 -0.60 4.67 -9.59
N SER A 190 0.62 4.13 -9.61
CA SER A 190 1.81 4.80 -9.11
C SER A 190 2.13 6.11 -9.85
N MET A 191 2.79 7.02 -9.13
CA MET A 191 3.27 8.32 -9.64
C MET A 191 4.49 8.13 -10.54
N THR A 192 4.26 7.81 -11.81
CA THR A 192 5.34 7.68 -12.81
C THR A 192 5.34 8.86 -13.77
N ASN A 193 6.51 9.31 -14.22
CA ASN A 193 6.63 10.34 -15.24
C ASN A 193 5.89 9.87 -16.52
N ALA A 194 4.69 10.40 -16.76
CA ALA A 194 4.16 10.46 -18.11
C ALA A 194 5.18 11.27 -18.93
N ARG A 195 5.49 10.85 -20.16
CA ARG A 195 6.61 11.37 -20.96
C ARG A 195 6.65 12.90 -21.16
N GLU A 196 5.59 13.62 -20.77
CA GLU A 196 5.40 15.05 -20.96
C GLU A 196 5.08 15.83 -19.67
N ALA A 197 4.86 15.18 -18.52
CA ALA A 197 4.50 15.87 -17.29
C ALA A 197 5.74 16.29 -16.48
N LEU A 198 5.84 17.57 -16.13
CA LEU A 198 6.89 18.08 -15.22
C LEU A 198 6.77 17.44 -13.82
N ASP A 199 5.54 17.09 -13.43
CA ASP A 199 5.20 16.44 -12.18
C ASP A 199 4.54 15.06 -12.45
N ALA A 200 5.21 13.99 -12.02
CA ALA A 200 4.70 12.62 -12.14
C ALA A 200 3.38 12.38 -11.42
N ARG A 201 3.18 13.03 -10.27
CA ARG A 201 1.96 12.91 -9.48
C ARG A 201 0.80 13.46 -10.29
N LEU A 202 0.92 14.67 -10.82
CA LEU A 202 -0.13 15.29 -11.65
C LEU A 202 -0.35 14.52 -12.96
N GLY A 203 0.73 14.02 -13.58
CA GLY A 203 0.66 13.30 -14.87
C GLY A 203 -0.20 12.02 -14.84
N THR A 204 -0.25 11.32 -13.70
CA THR A 204 -1.10 10.12 -13.53
C THR A 204 -2.33 10.35 -12.67
N MET A 205 -2.58 11.59 -12.22
CA MET A 205 -3.71 11.94 -11.35
C MET A 205 -5.08 11.61 -11.96
N PRO A 206 -5.36 11.84 -13.27
CA PRO A 206 -6.66 11.47 -13.85
C PRO A 206 -6.98 9.97 -13.74
N ILE A 207 -5.96 9.11 -13.83
CA ILE A 207 -6.13 7.66 -13.66
C ILE A 207 -6.50 7.33 -12.21
N ARG A 208 -5.79 7.91 -11.24
CA ARG A 208 -6.08 7.68 -9.82
C ARG A 208 -7.45 8.23 -9.40
N GLU A 209 -7.85 9.38 -9.92
CA GLU A 209 -9.20 9.93 -9.70
C GLU A 209 -10.28 8.98 -10.21
N ALA A 210 -10.07 8.38 -11.39
CA ALA A 210 -10.98 7.38 -11.93
C ALA A 210 -11.00 6.08 -11.11
N GLU A 211 -9.85 5.63 -10.59
CA GLU A 211 -9.79 4.49 -9.66
C GLU A 211 -10.54 4.78 -8.36
N ALA A 212 -10.34 5.95 -7.74
CA ALA A 212 -11.06 6.37 -6.54
C ALA A 212 -12.57 6.48 -6.78
N MET A 213 -12.98 7.09 -7.89
CA MET A 213 -14.38 7.21 -8.28
C MET A 213 -15.01 5.84 -8.55
N ALA A 214 -14.25 4.89 -9.12
CA ALA A 214 -14.73 3.53 -9.32
C ALA A 214 -14.98 2.80 -8.00
N VAL A 215 -14.08 2.92 -7.02
CA VAL A 215 -14.30 2.36 -5.67
C VAL A 215 -15.57 2.95 -5.05
N ARG A 216 -15.73 4.28 -5.09
CA ARG A 216 -16.95 4.95 -4.60
C ARG A 216 -18.20 4.43 -5.32
N ARG A 217 -18.16 4.30 -6.65
CA ARG A 217 -19.29 3.83 -7.45
C ARG A 217 -19.64 2.36 -7.19
N ILE A 218 -18.67 1.49 -6.94
CA ILE A 218 -18.90 0.09 -6.54
C ILE A 218 -19.69 0.06 -5.22
N ILE A 219 -19.24 0.83 -4.23
CA ILE A 219 -19.87 0.92 -2.91
C ILE A 219 -21.30 1.50 -3.01
N GLU A 220 -21.46 2.60 -3.75
CA GLU A 220 -22.77 3.23 -3.97
C GLU A 220 -23.72 2.35 -4.79
N ASN A 221 -23.24 1.59 -5.77
CA ASN A 221 -24.08 0.64 -6.52
C ASN A 221 -24.58 -0.49 -5.62
N ARG A 222 -23.82 -0.88 -4.59
CA ARG A 222 -24.20 -1.93 -3.64
C ARG A 222 -25.31 -1.49 -2.69
N TRP A 223 -25.21 -0.29 -2.13
CA TRP A 223 -26.13 0.17 -1.06
C TRP A 223 -27.03 1.35 -1.45
N GLY A 224 -26.83 1.95 -2.61
CA GLY A 224 -27.45 3.19 -3.06
C GLY A 224 -26.61 4.42 -2.69
N ALA A 225 -26.48 5.36 -3.62
CA ALA A 225 -25.86 6.66 -3.35
C ALA A 225 -26.57 7.35 -2.18
N GLY A 226 -25.79 7.91 -1.24
CA GLY A 226 -26.31 8.51 0.00
C GLY A 226 -26.72 7.52 1.11
N ASN A 227 -26.74 6.21 0.83
CA ASN A 227 -27.17 5.17 1.79
C ASN A 227 -26.01 4.32 2.35
N THR A 228 -24.78 4.80 2.19
CA THR A 228 -23.55 4.09 2.59
C THR A 228 -23.11 4.42 4.02
N ARG A 229 -23.54 5.57 4.57
CA ARG A 229 -23.10 6.10 5.88
C ARG A 229 -23.18 5.08 7.02
N ASN A 230 -24.30 4.36 7.09
CA ASN A 230 -24.65 3.43 8.18
C ASN A 230 -24.13 2.00 7.99
N LYS A 231 -23.24 1.77 7.02
CA LYS A 231 -22.68 0.45 6.69
C LYS A 231 -21.33 0.26 7.38
N ASN A 232 -20.93 -1.00 7.60
CA ASN A 232 -19.61 -1.34 8.15
C ASN A 232 -18.69 -1.73 7.00
N PHE A 233 -17.96 -0.77 6.45
CA PHE A 233 -16.94 -1.06 5.44
C PHE A 233 -15.68 -0.23 5.65
N ALA A 234 -14.57 -0.74 5.11
CA ALA A 234 -13.31 -0.02 5.04
C ALA A 234 -12.68 -0.14 3.65
N ILE A 235 -12.00 0.91 3.21
CA ILE A 235 -11.19 0.91 1.98
C ILE A 235 -9.73 0.93 2.40
N CYS A 236 -8.99 -0.12 2.06
CA CYS A 236 -7.61 -0.33 2.50
C CYS A 236 -6.66 -0.37 1.30
N GLY A 237 -5.46 0.19 1.46
CA GLY A 237 -4.41 0.00 0.48
C GLY A 237 -3.46 1.18 0.29
N ASP A 238 -2.60 1.02 -0.70
CA ASP A 238 -1.73 2.07 -1.22
C ASP A 238 -2.49 2.88 -2.28
N MET A 239 -2.86 4.10 -1.90
CA MET A 239 -3.62 5.01 -2.74
C MET A 239 -2.74 5.78 -3.73
N ASN A 240 -1.41 5.69 -3.62
CA ASN A 240 -0.45 6.38 -4.48
C ASN A 240 -0.73 7.88 -4.70
N ASP A 241 -1.40 8.51 -3.74
CA ASP A 241 -1.70 9.92 -3.70
C ASP A 241 -1.86 10.36 -2.24
N TYR A 242 -1.83 11.66 -2.02
CA TYR A 242 -1.95 12.28 -0.70
C TYR A 242 -2.64 13.63 -0.80
N GLN A 243 -3.28 14.06 0.29
CA GLN A 243 -3.87 15.40 0.44
C GLN A 243 -2.93 16.34 1.18
N GLU A 244 -1.97 15.79 1.92
CA GLU A 244 -0.96 16.55 2.67
C GLU A 244 0.39 15.84 2.62
N ARG A 245 1.46 16.62 2.80
CA ARG A 245 2.82 16.12 2.96
C ARG A 245 3.60 16.98 3.93
N VAL A 246 4.72 16.46 4.41
CA VAL A 246 5.70 17.22 5.18
C VAL A 246 6.92 17.43 4.29
N ALA A 247 7.11 18.66 3.81
CA ALA A 247 8.30 19.05 3.06
C ALA A 247 9.52 19.03 3.98
N ILE A 248 10.61 18.40 3.52
CA ILE A 248 11.89 18.37 4.22
C ILE A 248 12.88 19.25 3.47
N ALA A 249 13.55 20.13 4.21
CA ALA A 249 14.66 20.93 3.71
C ALA A 249 15.85 20.84 4.68
N GLY A 250 17.03 21.27 4.21
CA GLY A 250 18.27 21.21 4.97
C GLY A 250 19.08 19.95 4.65
N ASP A 251 20.07 19.66 5.51
CA ASP A 251 21.01 18.57 5.31
C ASP A 251 21.55 18.03 6.64
N ARG A 252 22.25 16.91 6.58
CA ARG A 252 22.78 16.24 7.77
C ARG A 252 23.75 17.10 8.60
N ARG A 253 24.46 18.05 7.99
CA ARG A 253 25.45 18.91 8.66
C ARG A 253 24.79 20.10 9.34
N ASN A 254 23.77 20.68 8.71
CA ASN A 254 23.11 21.91 9.16
C ASN A 254 21.78 21.64 9.90
N GLY A 255 21.31 20.40 9.89
CA GLY A 255 20.01 20.00 10.42
C GLY A 255 18.91 20.04 9.36
N TYR A 256 17.79 19.39 9.68
CA TYR A 256 16.62 19.33 8.82
C TYR A 256 15.49 20.19 9.40
N SER A 257 14.76 20.86 8.51
CA SER A 257 13.50 21.54 8.81
C SER A 257 12.34 20.82 8.15
N PHE A 258 11.19 20.80 8.82
CA PHE A 258 10.01 20.09 8.37
C PHE A 258 8.82 21.04 8.32
N THR A 259 8.10 21.07 7.20
CA THR A 259 6.97 21.99 6.99
C THR A 259 5.76 21.22 6.45
N PRO A 260 4.64 21.14 7.19
CA PRO A 260 3.38 20.65 6.65
C PRO A 260 2.94 21.46 5.43
N VAL A 261 2.47 20.76 4.40
CA VAL A 261 1.94 21.34 3.17
C VAL A 261 0.65 20.61 2.85
N GLU A 262 -0.42 21.37 2.69
CA GLU A 262 -1.67 20.90 2.12
C GLU A 262 -1.60 21.00 0.59
N GLU A 263 -1.97 19.92 -0.09
CA GLU A 263 -1.97 19.87 -1.55
C GLU A 263 -3.26 20.51 -2.09
N ALA A 264 -3.15 21.33 -3.12
CA ALA A 264 -4.31 22.02 -3.70
C ALA A 264 -5.33 21.08 -4.36
N ARG A 265 -4.93 19.83 -4.65
CA ARG A 265 -5.76 18.80 -5.27
C ARG A 265 -5.21 17.43 -4.94
N SER A 266 -6.09 16.46 -4.75
CA SER A 266 -5.76 15.04 -4.64
C SER A 266 -6.80 14.17 -5.35
N ALA A 267 -6.37 13.01 -5.87
CA ALA A 267 -7.33 12.00 -6.31
C ALA A 267 -8.25 11.52 -5.18
N LEU A 268 -7.81 11.65 -3.93
CA LEU A 268 -8.52 11.21 -2.74
C LEU A 268 -9.59 12.20 -2.27
N ASP A 269 -9.68 13.38 -2.90
CA ASP A 269 -10.77 14.33 -2.66
C ASP A 269 -12.14 13.68 -2.99
N VAL A 270 -12.15 12.71 -3.90
CA VAL A 270 -13.33 11.87 -4.22
C VAL A 270 -13.85 11.10 -3.00
N PHE A 271 -12.95 10.65 -2.12
CA PHE A 271 -13.27 9.88 -0.92
C PHE A 271 -13.70 10.78 0.25
N THR A 272 -13.07 11.94 0.41
CA THR A 272 -13.41 12.87 1.49
C THR A 272 -14.61 13.76 1.17
N ALA A 273 -15.01 13.86 -0.11
CA ALA A 273 -16.20 14.60 -0.50
C ALA A 273 -17.47 14.05 0.16
N ASP A 274 -18.31 14.96 0.66
CA ASP A 274 -19.62 14.68 1.27
C ASP A 274 -19.59 13.71 2.46
N ASP A 275 -18.46 13.66 3.18
CA ASP A 275 -18.20 12.68 4.25
C ASP A 275 -18.44 11.22 3.81
N PHE A 276 -18.13 10.90 2.54
CA PHE A 276 -18.34 9.55 2.00
C PHE A 276 -17.57 8.49 2.80
N VAL A 277 -16.28 8.73 3.07
CA VAL A 277 -15.46 7.97 4.02
C VAL A 277 -14.54 8.91 4.82
N ILE A 278 -14.08 8.45 5.98
CA ILE A 278 -13.25 9.22 6.91
C ILE A 278 -11.83 8.66 6.92
N ASN A 279 -10.82 9.53 6.86
CA ASN A 279 -9.43 9.17 7.15
C ASN A 279 -9.20 9.23 8.67
N PRO A 280 -9.11 8.10 9.39
CA PRO A 280 -8.83 8.11 10.82
C PRO A 280 -7.41 8.61 11.14
N MET A 281 -6.50 8.67 10.15
CA MET A 281 -5.14 9.17 10.34
C MET A 281 -5.09 10.65 10.73
N LEU A 282 -6.14 11.42 10.39
CA LEU A 282 -6.27 12.83 10.80
C LEU A 282 -6.34 13.02 12.32
N ARG A 283 -6.54 11.95 13.09
CA ARG A 283 -6.50 11.94 14.55
C ARG A 283 -5.07 12.02 15.11
N ARG A 284 -4.05 11.76 14.30
CA ARG A 284 -2.64 11.95 14.66
C ARG A 284 -2.21 13.39 14.38
N ASP A 285 -1.10 13.81 15.00
CA ASP A 285 -0.43 15.07 14.68
C ASP A 285 -0.02 15.10 13.20
N VAL A 286 -0.14 16.26 12.54
CA VAL A 286 0.14 16.42 11.09
C VAL A 286 1.55 15.96 10.70
N MET A 287 2.53 16.08 11.61
CA MET A 287 3.90 15.63 11.38
C MET A 287 4.05 14.11 11.41
N ASP A 288 3.06 13.38 11.93
CA ASP A 288 3.15 11.97 12.31
C ASP A 288 2.16 11.07 11.52
N ARG A 289 1.62 11.56 10.41
CA ARG A 289 0.65 10.83 9.56
C ARG A 289 1.28 10.06 8.40
N TRP A 290 2.56 10.30 8.14
CA TRP A 290 3.26 9.77 6.96
C TRP A 290 3.51 8.26 7.06
N THR A 291 3.42 7.60 5.91
CA THR A 291 3.69 6.17 5.76
C THR A 291 4.80 5.90 4.73
N LEU A 292 5.19 6.91 3.95
CA LEU A 292 6.26 6.84 2.96
C LEU A 292 7.17 8.07 3.04
N TYR A 293 8.46 7.83 2.82
CA TYR A 293 9.47 8.86 2.58
C TYR A 293 9.88 8.93 1.11
N HIS A 294 9.52 10.02 0.45
CA HIS A 294 9.89 10.30 -0.93
C HIS A 294 11.18 11.11 -1.00
N SER A 295 12.11 10.69 -1.87
CA SER A 295 13.36 11.42 -2.10
C SER A 295 13.84 11.25 -3.54
N ARG A 296 13.97 12.37 -4.27
CA ARG A 296 14.65 12.45 -5.59
C ARG A 296 16.02 13.14 -5.51
N GLY A 297 16.59 13.18 -4.31
CA GLY A 297 17.85 13.86 -3.99
C GLY A 297 17.64 14.87 -2.88
N PRO A 298 18.71 15.52 -2.37
CA PRO A 298 18.61 16.42 -1.23
C PRO A 298 17.71 17.65 -1.43
N GLN A 299 17.41 18.01 -2.68
CA GLN A 299 16.56 19.16 -3.00
C GLN A 299 15.06 18.83 -3.02
N GLU A 300 14.70 17.55 -3.11
CA GLU A 300 13.31 17.11 -3.24
C GLU A 300 13.06 15.92 -2.33
N GLN A 301 12.68 16.23 -1.09
CA GLN A 301 12.43 15.26 -0.02
C GLN A 301 11.15 15.63 0.70
N HIS A 302 10.27 14.65 0.91
CA HIS A 302 9.06 14.85 1.70
C HIS A 302 8.56 13.54 2.28
N LEU A 303 7.76 13.65 3.34
CA LEU A 303 7.02 12.54 3.93
C LEU A 303 5.55 12.70 3.55
N CYS A 304 4.88 11.61 3.19
CA CYS A 304 3.45 11.63 2.89
C CYS A 304 2.76 10.34 3.33
N GLN A 305 1.44 10.39 3.45
CA GLN A 305 0.62 9.20 3.66
C GLN A 305 0.25 8.62 2.29
N LEU A 306 0.68 7.40 2.00
CA LEU A 306 0.23 6.64 0.83
C LEU A 306 -0.63 5.42 1.22
N ASP A 307 -0.46 4.92 2.43
CA ASP A 307 -1.15 3.74 2.94
C ASP A 307 -2.35 4.18 3.81
N TYR A 308 -3.55 3.72 3.47
CA TYR A 308 -4.79 4.18 4.10
C TYR A 308 -5.66 3.03 4.57
N ILE A 309 -6.36 3.28 5.68
CA ILE A 309 -7.54 2.54 6.13
C ILE A 309 -8.67 3.57 6.23
N TRP A 310 -9.40 3.78 5.14
CA TRP A 310 -10.59 4.64 5.13
C TRP A 310 -11.75 3.91 5.79
N LEU A 311 -12.50 4.60 6.63
CA LEU A 311 -13.65 4.02 7.32
C LEU A 311 -14.94 4.63 6.80
N SER A 312 -15.98 3.80 6.67
CA SER A 312 -17.34 4.33 6.57
C SER A 312 -17.64 5.23 7.78
N PRO A 313 -18.53 6.23 7.66
CA PRO A 313 -18.80 7.15 8.76
C PRO A 313 -19.28 6.45 10.04
N ARG A 314 -20.19 5.47 9.93
CA ARG A 314 -20.66 4.67 11.08
C ARG A 314 -19.52 3.97 11.83
N LEU A 315 -18.56 3.42 11.08
CA LEU A 315 -17.42 2.71 11.64
C LEU A 315 -16.40 3.69 12.23
N ALA A 316 -16.21 4.85 11.60
CA ALA A 316 -15.37 5.92 12.12
C ALA A 316 -15.90 6.50 13.44
N GLU A 317 -17.21 6.73 13.52
CA GLU A 317 -17.92 7.28 14.69
C GLU A 317 -17.86 6.32 15.89
N SER A 318 -18.14 5.02 15.69
CA SER A 318 -18.04 4.03 16.77
C SER A 318 -16.61 3.84 17.29
N ASN A 319 -15.64 4.21 16.47
CA ASN A 319 -14.22 4.10 16.77
C ASN A 319 -13.56 5.46 16.97
N ALA A 320 -14.31 6.51 17.35
CA ALA A 320 -13.80 7.89 17.41
C ALA A 320 -12.57 8.07 18.31
N THR A 321 -12.41 7.25 19.35
CA THR A 321 -11.28 7.29 20.28
C THR A 321 -10.09 6.42 19.86
N ARG A 322 -10.24 5.59 18.82
CA ARG A 322 -9.17 4.74 18.29
C ARG A 322 -8.29 5.56 17.35
N VAL A 323 -6.97 5.52 17.55
CA VAL A 323 -5.99 6.20 16.69
C VAL A 323 -5.21 5.14 15.92
N PRO A 324 -5.07 5.25 14.58
CA PRO A 324 -4.27 4.30 13.81
C PRO A 324 -2.80 4.32 14.25
N GLU A 325 -2.15 3.17 14.22
CA GLU A 325 -0.73 2.95 14.49
C GLU A 325 0.04 2.84 13.16
N ILE A 326 1.32 3.24 13.15
CA ILE A 326 2.20 3.17 11.97
C ILE A 326 3.50 2.47 12.38
N VAL A 327 3.81 1.34 11.75
CA VAL A 327 5.01 0.55 12.06
C VAL A 327 6.19 1.05 11.23
N ARG A 328 7.05 1.88 11.82
CA ARG A 328 8.18 2.53 11.09
C ARG A 328 9.54 1.85 11.28
N ALA A 329 9.65 0.85 12.15
CA ALA A 329 10.92 0.17 12.47
C ALA A 329 11.58 -0.51 11.25
N GLY A 330 10.80 -0.79 10.20
CA GLY A 330 11.30 -1.33 8.93
C GLY A 330 11.92 -0.32 7.96
N GLN A 331 11.85 0.98 8.25
CA GLN A 331 12.34 2.05 7.37
C GLN A 331 13.87 2.14 7.34
N PRO A 332 14.49 2.39 6.17
CA PRO A 332 15.94 2.48 6.04
C PRO A 332 16.55 3.68 6.79
N TYR A 333 17.87 3.68 7.01
CA TYR A 333 18.54 4.81 7.69
C TYR A 333 18.56 6.11 6.86
N ARG A 334 18.35 6.05 5.54
CA ARG A 334 18.17 7.24 4.70
C ARG A 334 16.88 8.01 4.98
N THR A 335 15.89 7.37 5.62
CA THR A 335 14.63 8.02 5.97
C THR A 335 14.86 9.06 7.05
N ILE A 336 14.48 10.30 6.75
CA ILE A 336 14.65 11.45 7.64
C ILE A 336 13.38 11.60 8.47
N PHE A 337 13.48 11.30 9.76
CA PHE A 337 12.36 11.37 10.70
C PHE A 337 12.23 12.79 11.26
N PRO A 338 10.99 13.31 11.42
CA PRO A 338 10.75 14.47 12.26
C PRO A 338 11.23 14.19 13.70
N PRO A 339 11.71 15.21 14.45
CA PRO A 339 12.21 15.01 15.80
C PRO A 339 11.18 14.35 16.72
N GLY A 340 11.60 13.35 17.50
CA GLY A 340 10.75 12.63 18.45
C GLY A 340 9.96 11.47 17.84
N GLN A 341 10.09 11.21 16.53
CA GLN A 341 9.46 10.07 15.86
C GLN A 341 10.45 8.93 15.57
N GLU A 342 11.69 9.04 16.03
CA GLU A 342 12.72 8.03 15.82
C GLU A 342 12.31 6.69 16.41
N VAL A 343 12.62 5.62 15.69
CA VAL A 343 12.33 4.23 16.09
C VAL A 343 13.62 3.43 16.18
N GLU A 344 13.61 2.42 17.04
CA GLU A 344 14.59 1.35 16.95
C GLU A 344 14.31 0.58 15.65
N ARG A 345 15.28 0.62 14.73
CA ARG A 345 15.16 -0.12 13.46
C ARG A 345 15.46 -1.58 13.69
N TYR A 346 14.84 -2.43 12.89
CA TYR A 346 15.13 -3.86 12.93
C TYR A 346 16.61 -4.18 12.67
N PRO A 347 17.09 -5.33 13.16
CA PRO A 347 18.46 -5.77 12.90
C PRO A 347 18.76 -5.82 11.40
N ARG A 348 19.98 -5.42 11.02
CA ARG A 348 20.50 -5.45 9.63
C ARG A 348 19.82 -4.50 8.64
N THR A 349 18.92 -3.61 9.08
CA THR A 349 18.41 -2.53 8.22
C THR A 349 19.58 -1.71 7.66
N GLY A 350 19.61 -1.55 6.34
CA GLY A 350 20.68 -0.86 5.64
C GLY A 350 20.46 0.66 5.58
N TRP A 351 21.46 1.36 5.02
CA TRP A 351 21.30 2.78 4.68
C TRP A 351 20.11 3.01 3.76
N ASP A 352 19.94 2.14 2.76
CA ASP A 352 18.84 2.20 1.78
C ASP A 352 18.22 0.82 1.57
N ARG A 353 19.06 -0.22 1.41
CA ARG A 353 18.67 -1.63 1.38
C ARG A 353 19.66 -2.45 2.23
N PRO A 354 19.24 -3.55 2.87
CA PRO A 354 17.87 -4.06 2.92
C PRO A 354 16.98 -3.20 3.84
N LYS A 355 15.66 -3.26 3.63
CA LYS A 355 14.60 -2.60 4.39
C LYS A 355 13.35 -3.47 4.33
N ALA A 356 12.36 -3.22 5.18
CA ALA A 356 11.10 -3.97 5.14
C ALA A 356 10.27 -3.65 3.89
N SER A 357 10.15 -2.35 3.59
CA SER A 357 9.47 -1.74 2.44
C SER A 357 9.82 -0.25 2.44
N ASP A 358 9.67 0.46 1.32
CA ASP A 358 9.63 1.93 1.34
C ASP A 358 8.35 2.47 2.01
N HIS A 359 7.35 1.62 2.22
CA HIS A 359 6.11 1.89 2.93
C HIS A 359 6.15 1.44 4.40
N CYS A 360 5.22 1.94 5.21
CA CYS A 360 5.03 1.54 6.59
C CYS A 360 3.65 0.88 6.74
N PRO A 361 3.54 -0.28 7.42
CA PRO A 361 2.24 -0.83 7.79
C PRO A 361 1.43 0.19 8.59
N VAL A 362 0.16 0.34 8.23
CA VAL A 362 -0.84 1.08 9.00
C VAL A 362 -1.77 0.08 9.64
N VAL A 363 -2.02 0.22 10.94
CA VAL A 363 -2.89 -0.69 11.71
C VAL A 363 -3.91 0.11 12.47
N MET A 364 -5.14 -0.38 12.56
CA MET A 364 -6.15 0.21 13.41
C MET A 364 -6.95 -0.87 14.12
N THR A 365 -7.12 -0.70 15.43
CA THR A 365 -8.08 -1.49 16.20
C THR A 365 -9.49 -0.92 15.96
N LEU A 366 -10.40 -1.79 15.56
CA LEU A 366 -11.80 -1.48 15.24
C LEU A 366 -12.72 -2.29 16.15
N ASP A 367 -13.58 -1.58 16.89
CA ASP A 367 -14.71 -2.15 17.58
C ASP A 367 -15.90 -2.21 16.62
N LEU A 368 -16.33 -3.44 16.32
CA LEU A 368 -17.53 -3.69 15.51
C LEU A 368 -18.74 -3.73 16.45
N ILE A 369 -19.72 -2.87 16.20
CA ILE A 369 -20.97 -2.76 16.98
C ILE A 369 -22.09 -3.54 16.30
#